data_AF-A0A349JLX5-F1
#
_entry.id   AF-A0A349JLX5-F1
#
_cell.length_a   1.000
_cell.length_b   1.000
_cell.length_c   1.000
_cell.angle_alpha   90.00
_cell.angle_beta   90.00
_cell.angle_gamma   90.00
#
_symmetry.space_group_name_H-M   'P 1'
#
loop_
_entity.id
_entity.type
_entity.pdbx_description
1 polymer ?
#
loop_
_entity_poly.entity_id
_entity_poly.type
_entity_poly.pdbx_seq_one_letter_code
_entity_poly.pdbx_strand_id
1 'polypeptide(L)'
;NDFRYYLDVAQQKGLKLFAYEGGQHIVGIEGVENNEKLTKFFMELNRRPEMYDLYTQLLNSWKQAGGSLFMHFVDVGVSTKWGSWGALEYVEQKGSPKYNALMDFMDQNPCWWEGCAIDN
;
A
#
# COMPACT_ATOMS: atom_id res chain seq x y z
N ASN A 1 8.98 -7.87 -12.77
CA ASN A 1 7.89 -7.37 -11.92
C ASN A 1 7.49 -8.53 -11.02
N ASP A 2 7.81 -8.44 -9.74
CA ASP A 2 7.85 -9.59 -8.81
C ASP A 2 6.48 -10.23 -8.58
N PHE A 3 5.40 -9.48 -8.80
CA PHE A 3 4.03 -9.98 -8.68
C PHE A 3 3.64 -11.00 -9.75
N ARG A 4 4.31 -11.04 -10.91
CA ARG A 4 3.93 -11.95 -12.01
C ARG A 4 4.10 -13.42 -11.63
N TYR A 5 5.14 -13.76 -10.88
CA TYR A 5 5.35 -15.11 -10.36
C TYR A 5 4.13 -15.57 -9.55
N TYR A 6 3.65 -14.74 -8.64
CA TYR A 6 2.50 -15.07 -7.79
C TYR A 6 1.21 -15.17 -8.60
N LEU A 7 1.05 -14.33 -9.64
CA LEU A 7 -0.10 -14.45 -10.54
C LEU A 7 -0.10 -15.80 -11.26
N ASP A 8 1.05 -16.23 -11.78
CA ASP A 8 1.15 -17.50 -12.51
C ASP A 8 0.78 -18.68 -11.60
N VAL A 9 1.24 -18.66 -10.34
CA VAL A 9 0.87 -19.66 -9.34
C VAL A 9 -0.64 -19.65 -9.08
N ALA A 10 -1.26 -18.48 -8.93
CA ALA A 10 -2.70 -18.36 -8.72
C ALA A 10 -3.51 -18.88 -9.93
N GLN A 11 -3.10 -18.51 -11.15
CA GLN A 11 -3.76 -18.91 -12.39
C GLN A 11 -3.67 -20.43 -12.62
N GLN A 12 -2.53 -21.06 -12.33
CA GLN A 12 -2.39 -22.53 -12.37
C GLN A 12 -3.34 -23.26 -11.43
N LYS A 13 -3.86 -22.56 -10.41
CA LYS A 13 -4.85 -23.08 -9.45
C LYS A 13 -6.26 -22.60 -9.74
N GLY A 14 -6.49 -21.85 -10.81
CA GLY A 14 -7.79 -21.24 -11.11
C GLY A 14 -8.24 -20.21 -10.07
N LEU A 15 -7.28 -19.57 -9.39
CA LEU A 15 -7.51 -18.58 -8.33
C LEU A 15 -7.17 -17.16 -8.80
N LYS A 16 -7.81 -16.18 -8.17
CA LYS A 16 -7.43 -14.76 -8.28
C LYS A 16 -6.26 -14.46 -7.34
N LEU A 17 -5.41 -13.52 -7.75
CA LEU A 17 -4.31 -13.03 -6.92
C LEU A 17 -4.74 -11.78 -6.14
N PHE A 18 -4.79 -11.91 -4.81
CA PHE A 18 -5.05 -10.81 -3.88
C PHE A 18 -3.83 -10.54 -2.99
N ALA A 19 -3.63 -9.28 -2.59
CA ALA A 19 -2.67 -8.91 -1.56
C ALA A 19 -3.42 -8.63 -0.25
N TYR A 20 -2.93 -9.20 0.85
CA TYR A 20 -3.39 -8.96 2.22
C TYR A 20 -2.31 -8.19 2.98
N GLU A 21 -2.72 -7.16 3.75
CA GLU A 21 -1.82 -6.27 4.50
C GLU A 21 -0.74 -5.61 3.64
N GLY A 22 -1.13 -5.13 2.46
CA GLY A 22 -0.25 -4.52 1.48
C GLY A 22 0.18 -3.09 1.85
N GLY A 23 1.42 -2.75 1.54
CA GLY A 23 2.00 -1.42 1.73
C GLY A 23 3.46 -1.48 2.14
N GLN A 24 3.99 -0.32 2.52
CA GLN A 24 5.36 -0.18 3.02
C GLN A 24 5.53 -0.80 4.41
N HIS A 25 6.70 -1.40 4.69
CA HIS A 25 7.07 -1.94 6.01
C HIS A 25 8.43 -1.38 6.51
N ILE A 26 8.63 -0.08 6.35
CA ILE A 26 9.77 0.70 6.83
C ILE A 26 9.59 0.93 8.33
N VAL A 27 10.35 0.17 9.10
CA VAL A 27 10.39 0.21 10.57
C VAL A 27 11.78 -0.24 11.04
N GLY A 28 12.16 0.15 12.24
CA GLY A 28 13.34 -0.45 12.88
C GLY A 28 13.05 -1.90 13.25
N ILE A 29 14.04 -2.78 13.03
CA ILE A 29 14.00 -4.19 13.46
C ILE A 29 15.25 -4.51 14.26
N GLU A 30 15.22 -5.61 15.02
CA GLU A 30 16.39 -6.13 15.75
C GLU A 30 17.03 -5.10 16.70
N GLY A 31 16.22 -4.30 17.39
CA GLY A 31 16.66 -3.27 18.34
C GLY A 31 16.73 -1.87 17.74
N VAL A 32 16.73 -1.75 16.40
CA VAL A 32 16.73 -0.44 15.71
C VAL A 32 15.46 0.36 16.00
N GLU A 33 14.34 -0.28 16.35
CA GLU A 33 13.12 0.38 16.80
C GLU A 33 13.33 1.23 18.06
N ASN A 34 14.38 0.96 18.84
CA ASN A 34 14.73 1.76 20.02
C ASN A 34 15.72 2.89 19.69
N ASN A 35 16.14 3.04 18.44
CA ASN A 35 16.88 4.20 17.97
C ASN A 35 15.92 5.34 17.63
N GLU A 36 15.85 6.35 18.50
CA GLU A 36 14.93 7.48 18.33
C GLU A 36 15.18 8.28 17.05
N LYS A 37 16.45 8.44 16.64
CA LYS A 37 16.80 9.20 15.43
C LYS A 37 16.26 8.50 14.18
N LEU A 38 16.44 7.18 14.10
CA LEU A 38 15.91 6.38 12.99
C LEU A 38 14.39 6.28 13.03
N THR A 39 13.79 6.11 14.21
CA THR A 39 12.33 6.14 14.37
C THR A 39 11.74 7.45 13.83
N LYS A 40 12.27 8.60 14.26
CA LYS A 40 11.84 9.91 13.76
C LYS A 40 12.03 10.05 12.25
N PHE A 41 13.16 9.57 11.73
CA PHE A 41 13.42 9.57 10.30
C PHE A 41 12.39 8.73 9.52
N PHE A 42 12.07 7.52 9.95
CA PHE A 42 11.08 6.66 9.27
C PHE A 42 9.66 7.21 9.33
N MET A 43 9.28 7.82 10.46
CA MET A 43 8.00 8.52 10.59
C MET A 43 7.92 9.70 9.60
N GLU A 44 8.97 10.53 9.54
CA GLU A 44 9.01 11.66 8.61
C GLU A 44 9.01 11.21 7.15
N LEU A 45 9.76 10.16 6.81
CA LEU A 45 9.79 9.58 5.47
C LEU A 45 8.40 9.16 4.98
N ASN A 46 7.51 8.71 5.85
CA ASN A 46 6.13 8.37 5.48
C ASN A 46 5.25 9.59 5.17
N ARG A 47 5.60 10.78 5.66
CA ARG A 47 4.87 12.05 5.45
C ARG A 47 5.37 12.83 4.25
N ARG A 48 6.56 12.48 3.75
CA ARG A 48 7.17 13.07 2.57
C ARG A 48 6.32 12.83 1.31
N PRO A 49 6.18 13.83 0.42
CA PRO A 49 5.41 13.68 -0.82
C PRO A 49 5.90 12.52 -1.68
N GLU A 50 7.20 12.20 -1.65
CA GLU A 50 7.79 11.07 -2.37
C GLU A 50 7.17 9.71 -2.00
N MET A 51 6.52 9.58 -0.83
CA MET A 51 5.77 8.38 -0.44
C MET A 51 4.51 8.17 -1.30
N TYR A 52 3.91 9.24 -1.82
CA TYR A 52 2.83 9.15 -2.82
C TYR A 52 3.34 8.43 -4.07
N ASP A 53 4.48 8.88 -4.61
CA ASP A 53 5.05 8.32 -5.84
C ASP A 53 5.39 6.83 -5.68
N LEU A 54 5.93 6.44 -4.52
CA LEU A 54 6.21 5.05 -4.19
C LEU A 54 4.93 4.19 -4.13
N TYR A 55 3.85 4.70 -3.53
CA TYR A 55 2.56 4.00 -3.49
C TYR A 55 1.93 3.91 -4.88
N THR A 56 1.97 4.99 -5.67
CA THR A 56 1.51 4.98 -7.06
C THR A 56 2.28 3.95 -7.88
N GLN A 57 3.61 3.87 -7.73
CA GLN A 57 4.43 2.86 -8.40
C GLN A 57 4.05 1.43 -7.97
N LEU A 58 3.86 1.20 -6.67
CA LEU A 58 3.46 -0.09 -6.11
C LEU A 58 2.11 -0.55 -6.70
N LEU A 59 1.10 0.30 -6.65
CA LEU A 59 -0.26 -0.01 -7.09
C LEU A 59 -0.34 -0.19 -8.62
N ASN A 60 0.38 0.63 -9.38
CA ASN A 60 0.49 0.45 -10.83
C ASN A 60 1.20 -0.85 -11.20
N SER A 61 2.26 -1.22 -10.47
CA SER A 61 2.95 -2.49 -10.68
C SER A 61 2.06 -3.68 -10.34
N TRP A 62 1.23 -3.58 -9.30
CA TRP A 62 0.23 -4.57 -8.93
C TRP A 62 -0.83 -4.77 -10.03
N LYS A 63 -1.42 -3.67 -10.50
CA LYS A 63 -2.37 -3.69 -11.63
C LYS A 63 -1.73 -4.27 -12.88
N GLN A 64 -0.54 -3.81 -13.26
CA GLN A 64 0.15 -4.29 -14.45
C GLN A 64 0.46 -5.78 -14.38
N ALA A 65 0.75 -6.29 -13.18
CA ALA A 65 0.96 -7.71 -12.98
C ALA A 65 -0.32 -8.54 -13.08
N GLY A 66 -1.51 -7.93 -13.15
CA GLY A 66 -2.81 -8.62 -13.20
C GLY A 66 -3.38 -8.96 -11.82
N GLY A 67 -2.88 -8.31 -10.76
CA GLY A 67 -3.44 -8.42 -9.43
C GLY A 67 -4.86 -7.85 -9.37
N SER A 68 -5.69 -8.47 -8.54
CA SER A 68 -7.08 -8.02 -8.31
C SER A 68 -7.14 -7.18 -7.04
N LEU A 69 -7.69 -7.70 -5.93
CA LEU A 69 -7.81 -6.93 -4.69
C LEU A 69 -6.44 -6.69 -4.05
N PHE A 70 -6.14 -5.42 -3.73
CA PHE A 70 -5.02 -5.01 -2.89
C PHE A 70 -5.57 -4.44 -1.58
N MET A 71 -5.47 -5.19 -0.48
CA MET A 71 -5.91 -4.72 0.84
C MET A 71 -4.78 -3.94 1.50
N HIS A 72 -4.88 -2.61 1.52
CA HIS A 72 -3.97 -1.81 2.33
C HIS A 72 -4.13 -2.15 3.82
N PHE A 73 -3.02 -2.26 4.55
CA PHE A 73 -3.02 -2.84 5.89
C PHE A 73 -3.87 -2.08 6.92
N VAL A 74 -3.65 -0.76 7.05
CA VAL A 74 -4.31 0.04 8.09
C VAL A 74 -4.91 1.28 7.47
N ASP A 75 -6.19 1.53 7.73
CA ASP A 75 -6.87 2.76 7.31
C ASP A 75 -6.36 3.96 8.13
N VAL A 76 -6.67 4.00 9.44
CA VAL A 76 -6.23 5.05 10.36
C VAL A 76 -5.38 4.46 11.47
N GLY A 77 -4.14 4.96 11.64
CA GLY A 77 -3.24 4.52 12.69
C GLY A 77 -2.05 5.44 12.91
N VAL A 78 -1.84 5.85 14.15
CA VAL A 78 -0.74 6.74 14.56
C VAL A 78 0.61 6.08 14.30
N SER A 79 1.53 6.81 13.68
CA SER A 79 2.91 6.39 13.53
C SER A 79 3.63 6.27 14.88
N THR A 80 4.31 5.15 15.10
CA THR A 80 5.12 4.90 16.30
C THR A 80 6.44 4.21 15.93
N LYS A 81 7.27 3.90 16.94
CA LYS A 81 8.47 3.07 16.73
C LYS A 81 8.17 1.66 16.18
N TRP A 82 6.93 1.19 16.33
CA TRP A 82 6.49 -0.12 15.86
C TRP A 82 5.96 -0.10 14.42
N GLY A 83 5.88 1.07 13.78
CA GLY A 83 5.44 1.18 12.39
C GLY A 83 4.68 2.47 12.08
N SER A 84 4.51 2.72 10.79
CA SER A 84 3.76 3.85 10.21
C SER A 84 2.85 3.35 9.11
N TRP A 85 1.92 2.45 9.45
CA TRP A 85 1.14 1.71 8.46
C TRP A 85 -0.12 2.44 7.99
N GLY A 86 -0.79 3.19 8.87
CA GLY A 86 -2.06 3.87 8.57
C GLY A 86 -2.00 4.75 7.32
N ALA A 87 -2.96 4.60 6.40
CA ALA A 87 -3.15 5.54 5.30
C ALA A 87 -3.34 6.96 5.86
N LEU A 88 -4.04 7.10 6.98
CA LEU A 88 -4.11 8.30 7.80
C LEU A 88 -3.53 8.02 9.20
N GLU A 89 -3.06 9.05 9.89
CA GLU A 89 -2.54 8.97 11.26
C GLU A 89 -3.62 9.24 12.31
N TYR A 90 -4.67 9.98 11.96
CA TYR A 90 -5.81 10.29 12.82
C TYR A 90 -7.08 10.56 11.98
N VAL A 91 -8.26 10.39 12.58
CA VAL A 91 -9.56 10.36 11.89
C VAL A 91 -9.87 11.67 11.13
N GLU A 92 -9.48 12.82 11.67
CA GLU A 92 -9.76 14.11 11.05
C GLU A 92 -8.72 14.55 10.01
N GLN A 93 -7.67 13.74 9.78
CA GLN A 93 -6.62 14.06 8.82
C GLN A 93 -7.20 14.10 7.42
N LYS A 94 -7.10 15.26 6.75
CA LYS A 94 -7.72 15.49 5.44
C LYS A 94 -7.05 14.74 4.29
N GLY A 95 -5.80 14.34 4.47
CA GLY A 95 -5.05 13.57 3.49
C GLY A 95 -3.63 13.28 3.96
N SER A 96 -3.00 12.33 3.27
CA SER A 96 -1.59 11.97 3.44
C SER A 96 -1.06 11.48 2.09
N PRO A 97 0.26 11.40 1.88
CA PRO A 97 0.80 10.85 0.64
C PRO A 97 0.27 9.44 0.31
N LYS A 98 0.16 8.56 1.31
CA LYS A 98 -0.35 7.19 1.14
C LYS A 98 -1.84 7.18 0.83
N TYR A 99 -2.63 7.93 1.61
CA TYR A 99 -4.07 8.02 1.43
C TYR A 99 -4.42 8.56 0.05
N ASN A 100 -3.78 9.67 -0.36
CA ASN A 100 -4.03 10.28 -1.65
C ASN A 100 -3.68 9.32 -2.80
N ALA A 101 -2.54 8.61 -2.73
CA ALA A 101 -2.18 7.64 -3.75
C ALA A 101 -3.18 6.47 -3.84
N LEU A 102 -3.70 6.00 -2.70
CA LEU A 102 -4.74 4.96 -2.66
C LEU A 102 -6.05 5.44 -3.29
N MET A 103 -6.53 6.62 -2.90
CA MET A 103 -7.77 7.21 -3.41
C MET A 103 -7.66 7.51 -4.91
N ASP A 104 -6.59 8.19 -5.35
CA ASP A 104 -6.37 8.52 -6.75
C ASP A 104 -6.27 7.26 -7.62
N PHE A 105 -5.62 6.20 -7.09
CA PHE A 105 -5.57 4.93 -7.79
C PHE A 105 -6.96 4.28 -7.94
N MET A 106 -7.80 4.32 -6.90
CA MET A 106 -9.18 3.81 -7.00
C MET A 106 -10.01 4.61 -8.00
N ASP A 107 -9.94 5.94 -7.94
CA ASP A 107 -10.70 6.85 -8.82
C ASP A 107 -10.29 6.71 -10.29
N GLN A 108 -9.00 6.54 -10.57
CA GLN A 108 -8.48 6.39 -11.94
C GLN A 108 -8.67 4.97 -12.48
N ASN A 109 -8.94 4.00 -11.62
CA ASN A 109 -9.07 2.60 -11.98
C ASN A 109 -10.35 2.02 -11.37
N PRO A 110 -11.55 2.49 -11.75
CA PRO A 110 -12.79 1.94 -11.20
C PRO A 110 -12.97 0.45 -11.55
N CYS A 111 -12.29 -0.03 -12.59
CA CYS A 111 -12.36 -1.39 -13.06
C CYS A 111 -11.13 -1.78 -13.89
N TRP A 112 -10.39 -2.82 -13.49
CA TRP A 112 -9.22 -3.29 -14.27
C TRP A 112 -8.92 -4.79 -14.16
N TRP A 113 -9.56 -5.50 -13.24
CA TRP A 113 -9.30 -6.93 -13.00
C TRP A 113 -10.29 -7.82 -13.75
N GLU A 114 -9.96 -9.11 -13.85
CA GLU A 114 -10.79 -10.09 -14.54
C GLU A 114 -12.17 -10.25 -13.90
N GLY A 115 -13.21 -10.14 -14.73
CA GLY A 115 -14.61 -10.20 -14.33
C GLY A 115 -15.12 -8.93 -13.65
N CYS A 116 -14.36 -7.83 -13.71
CA CYS A 116 -14.85 -6.54 -13.27
C CYS A 116 -15.85 -5.97 -14.29
N ALA A 117 -16.97 -5.45 -13.78
CA ALA A 117 -17.95 -4.68 -14.54
C ALA A 117 -18.27 -3.41 -13.75
N ILE A 118 -18.38 -2.28 -14.45
CA ILE A 118 -18.95 -1.06 -13.89
C ILE A 118 -20.44 -1.14 -14.19
N ASP A 119 -21.27 -1.20 -13.15
CA ASP A 119 -22.71 -1.09 -13.33
C ASP A 119 -23.02 0.30 -13.90
N ASN A 120 -23.71 0.35 -15.05
CA ASN A 120 -24.13 1.59 -15.72
C ASN A 120 -25.33 2.23 -15.03
#